data_AF-S9P1T7-F1
#
_entry.id   AF-S9P1T7-F1
#
_cell.length_a   1.000
_cell.length_b   1.000
_cell.length_c   1.000
_cell.angle_alpha   90.00
_cell.angle_beta   90.00
_cell.angle_gamma   90.00
#
_symmetry.space_group_name_H-M   'P 1'
#
loop_
_entity.id
_entity.type
_entity.pdbx_description
1 polymer ?
#
loop_
_entity_poly.entity_id
_entity_poly.type
_entity_poly.pdbx_seq_one_letter_code
_entity_poly.pdbx_strand_id
1 'polypeptide(L)' 'MADREDILAIPGTILSVESDDLRVHVYGDVGVLTGRQHARVRLEDGTIVDDVGTFTDIALRRGGRWRMVLAHSVPLSASP' A
#
# COMPACT_ATOMS: atom_id res chain seq x y z
N MET A 1 -22.72 0.09 -7.54
CA MET A 1 -21.52 -0.24 -8.33
C MET A 1 -20.57 0.92 -8.12
N ALA A 2 -19.75 0.86 -7.07
CA ALA A 2 -18.85 1.95 -6.71
C ALA A 2 -17.62 1.88 -7.64
N ASP A 3 -17.29 3.02 -8.22
CA ASP A 3 -16.17 3.21 -9.13
C ASP A 3 -14.88 2.80 -8.42
N ARG A 4 -14.20 1.78 -8.94
CA ARG A 4 -12.90 1.36 -8.46
C ARG A 4 -11.91 2.26 -9.18
N GLU A 5 -11.65 3.43 -8.62
CA GLU A 5 -10.51 4.24 -9.06
C GLU A 5 -9.24 3.45 -8.72
N ASP A 6 -8.80 2.64 -9.67
CA ASP A 6 -7.43 2.17 -9.71
C ASP A 6 -6.56 3.43 -9.75
N ILE A 7 -5.83 3.71 -8.66
CA ILE A 7 -4.90 4.84 -8.57
C ILE A 7 -3.78 4.57 -9.59
N LEU A 8 -3.97 5.01 -10.83
CA LEU A 8 -3.05 4.80 -11.94
C LEU A 8 -1.82 5.72 -11.86
N ALA A 9 -1.91 6.81 -11.10
CA ALA A 9 -0.78 7.69 -10.81
C ALA A 9 -1.11 8.57 -9.59
N ILE A 10 -0.19 8.64 -8.63
CA ILE A 10 -0.12 9.77 -7.71
C ILE A 10 0.74 10.82 -8.41
N PRO A 11 0.23 12.02 -8.75
CA PRO A 11 1.05 13.07 -9.35
C PRO A 11 2.16 13.47 -8.37
N GLY A 12 3.39 13.04 -8.65
CA GLY A 12 4.54 13.28 -7.80
C GLY A 12 5.61 12.20 -7.88
N THR A 13 6.77 12.49 -7.31
CA THR A 13 7.87 11.54 -7.15
C THR A 13 7.80 10.92 -5.76
N ILE A 14 7.65 9.60 -5.68
CA ILE A 14 7.81 8.85 -4.43
C ILE A 14 9.27 8.97 -3.98
N LEU A 15 9.49 9.56 -2.81
CA LEU A 15 10.82 9.71 -2.21
C LEU A 15 11.16 8.50 -1.33
N SER A 16 10.19 8.03 -0.55
CA SER A 16 10.31 6.81 0.25
C SER A 16 8.94 6.16 0.45
N VAL A 17 8.96 4.83 0.62
CA VAL A 17 7.84 4.04 1.12
C VAL A 17 8.41 3.11 2.16
N GLU A 18 7.92 3.23 3.37
CA GLU A 18 8.34 2.43 4.51
C GLU A 18 7.11 1.76 5.11
N SER A 19 7.31 0.60 5.74
CA SER A 19 6.23 -0.10 6.43
C SER A 19 6.68 -0.54 7.81
N ASP A 20 5.75 -0.45 8.75
CA ASP A 20 5.93 -0.91 10.13
C ASP A 20 4.67 -1.66 10.60
N ASP A 21 4.76 -2.31 11.77
CA ASP A 21 3.75 -3.25 12.29
C ASP A 21 3.30 -4.28 11.24
N LEU A 22 4.23 -4.72 10.39
CA LEU A 22 3.97 -5.70 9.35
C LEU A 22 3.65 -7.06 9.98
N ARG A 23 2.47 -7.59 9.65
CA ARG A 23 2.05 -8.94 10.00
C ARG A 23 1.77 -9.73 8.74
N VAL A 24 2.23 -10.97 8.71
CA VAL A 24 2.10 -11.86 7.56
C VAL A 24 1.51 -13.17 8.02
N HIS A 25 0.45 -13.59 7.34
CA HIS A 25 -0.16 -14.91 7.52
C HIS A 25 -0.15 -15.66 6.19
N VAL A 26 0.21 -16.95 6.20
CA VAL A 26 0.27 -17.79 5.01
C VAL A 26 -0.74 -18.93 5.14
N TYR A 27 -1.63 -19.04 4.16
CA TYR A 27 -2.65 -20.06 4.03
C TYR A 27 -2.46 -20.81 2.71
N GLY A 28 -1.67 -21.89 2.74
CA GLY A 28 -1.26 -22.61 1.53
C GLY A 28 -0.48 -21.69 0.60
N ASP A 29 -1.01 -21.46 -0.61
CA ASP A 29 -0.41 -20.57 -1.60
C ASP A 29 -0.88 -19.11 -1.50
N VAL A 30 -1.65 -18.75 -0.47
CA VAL A 30 -2.13 -17.37 -0.24
C VAL A 30 -1.37 -16.74 0.93
N GLY A 31 -0.80 -15.56 0.71
CA GLY A 31 -0.20 -14.72 1.74
C GLY A 31 -1.09 -13.52 1.98
N VAL A 32 -1.44 -13.26 3.24
CA VAL A 32 -2.16 -12.06 3.68
C VAL A 32 -1.18 -11.20 4.47
N LEU A 33 -0.96 -9.98 4.00
CA LEU A 33 -0.07 -9.01 4.62
C LEU A 33 -0.92 -7.85 5.14
N THR A 34 -0.66 -7.42 6.36
CA THR A 34 -1.27 -6.22 6.93
C THR A 34 -0.20 -5.39 7.60
N GLY A 35 -0.30 -4.08 7.55
CA GLY A 35 0.64 -3.21 8.26
C GLY A 35 0.26 -1.74 8.15
N ARG A 36 1.16 -0.90 8.64
CA ARG A 36 1.13 0.54 8.41
C ARG A 36 2.15 0.89 7.34
N GLN A 37 1.79 1.83 6.48
CA GLN A 37 2.66 2.38 5.44
C GLN A 37 2.85 3.87 5.68
N HIS A 38 4.10 4.30 5.57
CA HIS A 38 4.51 5.69 5.58
C HIS A 38 5.14 6.01 4.22
N ALA A 39 4.50 6.88 3.44
CA ALA A 39 4.99 7.31 2.14
C ALA A 39 5.34 8.80 2.15
N ARG A 40 6.50 9.15 1.58
CA ARG A 40 6.88 10.54 1.33
C ARG A 40 6.81 10.80 -0.16
N VAL A 41 6.00 11.76 -0.57
CA VAL A 41 5.79 12.10 -1.98
C VAL A 41 6.13 13.56 -2.20
N ARG A 42 6.95 13.85 -3.23
CA ARG A 42 7.17 15.21 -3.73
C ARG A 42 6.20 15.48 -4.88
N LEU A 43 5.27 16.40 -4.70
CA LEU A 43 4.35 16.85 -5.74
C LEU A 43 5.09 17.71 -6.78
N GLU A 44 4.44 17.96 -7.92
CA GLU A 44 5.02 18.71 -9.04
C GLU A 44 5.41 20.16 -8.68
N ASP A 45 4.69 20.78 -7.73
CA ASP A 45 4.97 22.12 -7.20
C ASP A 45 6.14 22.15 -6.19
N GLY A 46 6.75 20.99 -5.90
CA GLY A 46 7.83 20.82 -4.93
C GLY A 46 7.36 20.54 -3.50
N THR A 47 6.06 20.60 -3.21
CA THR A 47 5.51 20.27 -1.89
C THR A 47 5.82 18.83 -1.51
N ILE A 48 6.23 18.60 -0.26
CA ILE A 48 6.42 17.26 0.30
C ILE A 48 5.19 16.90 1.13
N VAL A 49 4.54 15.79 0.77
CA VAL A 49 3.44 15.19 1.51
C VAL A 49 3.94 13.93 2.21
N ASP A 50 3.68 13.85 3.51
CA ASP A 50 3.83 12.65 4.33
C ASP A 50 2.44 11.98 4.44
N ASP A 51 2.28 10.82 3.79
CA ASP A 51 1.05 10.03 3.82
C ASP A 51 1.22 8.81 4.72
N VAL A 52 0.24 8.58 5.58
CA VAL A 52 0.22 7.45 6.52
C VAL A 52 -1.09 6.70 6.35
N GLY A 53 -0.99 5.41 6.07
CA GLY A 53 -2.14 4.53 5.87
C GLY A 53 -1.95 3.18 6.53
N THR A 54 -3.05 2.44 6.70
CA THR A 54 -2.97 0.99 6.93
C THR A 54 -3.25 0.27 5.62
N PHE A 55 -2.68 -0.91 5.46
CA PHE A 55 -2.89 -1.72 4.28
C PHE A 55 -3.23 -3.16 4.61
N THR A 56 -3.91 -3.81 3.66
CA THR A 56 -4.11 -5.24 3.57
C THR A 56 -3.82 -5.66 2.13
N ASP A 57 -2.75 -6.42 1.94
CA ASP A 57 -2.35 -6.94 0.64
C ASP A 57 -2.51 -8.45 0.62
N ILE A 58 -2.86 -8.97 -0.56
CA ILE A 58 -2.95 -10.40 -0.81
C ILE A 58 -1.92 -10.76 -1.87
N ALA A 59 -1.07 -11.72 -1.54
CA ALA A 59 -0.16 -12.34 -2.49
C ALA A 59 -0.58 -13.79 -2.76
N LEU A 60 -0.44 -14.22 -4.01
CA LEU A 60 -0.65 -15.60 -4.41
C LEU A 60 0.66 -16.20 -4.94
N ARG A 61 0.98 -17.41 -4.50
CA ARG A 61 2.11 -18.19 -5.01
C ARG A 61 1.68 -18.97 -6.23
N ARG A 62 2.31 -18.71 -7.38
CA ARG A 62 2.12 -19.47 -8.63
C ARG A 62 3.47 -19.78 -9.25
N GLY A 63 3.69 -21.03 -9.65
CA GLY A 63 5.00 -21.46 -10.20
C GLY A 63 6.17 -21.19 -9.25
N GLY A 64 5.94 -21.37 -7.94
CA GLY A 64 6.93 -21.12 -6.90
C GLY A 64 7.19 -19.65 -6.57
N ARG A 65 6.55 -18.69 -7.27
CA ARG A 65 6.76 -17.25 -7.11
C ARG A 65 5.54 -16.58 -6.49
N TRP A 66 5.77 -15.74 -5.49
CA TRP A 66 4.74 -14.86 -4.94
C TRP A 66 4.48 -13.68 -5.87
N ARG A 67 3.20 -13.35 -6.06
CA ARG A 67 2.75 -12.17 -6.80
C ARG A 67 1.63 -11.52 -6.01
N MET A 68 1.71 -10.21 -5.81
CA MET A 68 0.60 -9.44 -5.26
C MET A 68 -0.56 -9.51 -6.24
N VAL A 69 -1.74 -9.94 -5.76
CA VAL A 69 -2.98 -10.07 -6.54
C VAL A 69 -4.06 -9.10 -6.08
N LEU A 70 -3.89 -8.52 -4.89
CA LEU A 70 -4.69 -7.42 -4.38
C LEU A 70 -3.80 -6.54 -3.51
N ALA A 71 -3.90 -5.23 -3.70
CA ALA A 71 -3.43 -4.23 -2.75
C ALA A 71 -4.64 -3.41 -2.29
N HIS A 72 -4.76 -3.20 -0.99
CA HIS A 72 -5.84 -2.38 -0.45
C HIS A 72 -5.31 -1.55 0.72
N SER A 73 -5.34 -0.24 0.57
CA SER A 73 -4.89 0.70 1.59
C SER A 73 -6.02 1.65 1.96
N VAL A 74 -6.05 2.04 3.23
CA VAL A 74 -6.94 3.09 3.74
C VAL A 74 -6.10 4.17 4.41
N PRO A 75 -6.34 5.46 4.10
CA PRO A 75 -5.67 6.56 4.79
C PRO A 75 -5.98 6.50 6.29
N LEU A 76 -4.96 6.69 7.11
CA LEU A 76 -5.17 7.02 8.52
C LEU A 76 -5.37 8.53 8.58
N SER A 77 -6.61 8.96 8.75
CA SER A 77 -6.89 10.37 9.05
C SER A 77 -6.09 10.78 10.29
N ALA A 78 -5.32 11.86 10.18
CA ALA A 78 -4.70 12.48 11.34
C ALA A 78 -5.83 12.79 12.35
N SER A 79 -5.69 12.32 13.60
CA SER A 79 -6.57 12.78 14.67
C SER A 79 -6.54 14.31 14.71
N PRO A 80 -7.69 14.97 14.93
CA PRO A 80 -7.76 16.43 15.08
C PRO A 80 -6.91 16.95 16.25
#